data_AF-A0A1E4M5W4-F1
#
_entry.id   AF-A0A1E4M5W4-F1
#
_cell.length_a   1.000
_cell.length_b   1.000
_cell.length_c   1.000
_cell.angle_alpha   90.00
_cell.angle_beta   90.00
_cell.angle_gamma   90.00
#
_symmetry.space_group_name_H-M   'P 1'
#
loop_
_entity.id
_entity.type
_entity.pdbx_description
1 polymer ?
#
loop_
_entity_poly.entity_id
_entity_poly.type
_entity_poly.pdbx_seq_one_letter_code
_entity_poly.pdbx_strand_id
1 'polypeptide(L)' 'MDPITLGGISGVVGLIIFIITVVSIAKNPNHGVGGKVLWIVVAFFLSVLGSILWLIFGRGRVSR' A
#
# COMPACT_ATOMS: atom_id res chain seq x y z
N MET A 1 -22.89 5.94 -3.74
CA MET A 1 -21.65 5.99 -4.53
C MET A 1 -21.39 4.58 -4.99
N ASP A 2 -21.30 4.37 -6.28
CA ASP A 2 -21.05 3.06 -6.87
C ASP A 2 -19.68 2.52 -6.39
N PRO A 3 -19.49 1.20 -6.33
CA PRO A 3 -18.26 0.60 -5.80
C PRO A 3 -17.00 1.02 -6.55
N ILE A 4 -17.12 1.45 -7.82
CA ILE A 4 -16.00 1.92 -8.63
C ILE A 4 -15.52 3.30 -8.14
N THR A 5 -16.43 4.23 -7.84
CA THR A 5 -16.04 5.53 -7.25
C THR A 5 -15.42 5.37 -5.85
N LEU A 6 -15.94 4.47 -5.01
CA LEU A 6 -15.36 4.19 -3.68
C LEU A 6 -13.99 3.51 -3.77
N GLY A 7 -13.82 2.57 -4.71
CA GLY A 7 -12.54 1.93 -5.00
C GLY A 7 -11.50 2.91 -5.58
N GLY A 8 -11.93 3.80 -6.47
CA GLY A 8 -11.05 4.81 -7.09
C GLY A 8 -10.51 5.79 -6.06
N ILE A 9 -11.36 6.32 -5.17
CA ILE A 9 -10.94 7.25 -4.12
C ILE A 9 -9.97 6.58 -3.13
N SER A 10 -10.30 5.37 -2.66
CA SER A 10 -9.43 4.63 -1.73
C SER A 10 -8.07 4.28 -2.35
N GLY A 11 -8.02 3.93 -3.64
CA GLY A 11 -6.78 3.71 -4.37
C GLY A 11 -5.91 4.96 -4.48
N VAL A 12 -6.50 6.11 -4.83
CA VAL A 12 -5.79 7.39 -4.91
C VAL A 12 -5.25 7.82 -3.55
N VAL A 13 -6.07 7.71 -2.49
CA VAL A 13 -5.63 8.01 -1.12
C VAL A 13 -4.47 7.10 -0.70
N GLY A 14 -4.57 5.79 -0.99
CA GLY A 14 -3.48 4.84 -0.73
C GLY A 14 -2.19 5.19 -1.45
N LEU A 15 -2.28 5.61 -2.73
CA LEU A 15 -1.12 6.07 -3.50
C LEU A 15 -0.47 7.33 -2.89
N ILE A 16 -1.28 8.31 -2.48
CA ILE A 16 -0.78 9.53 -1.83
C ILE A 16 -0.04 9.18 -0.54
N ILE A 17 -0.62 8.32 0.29
CA ILE A 17 0.01 7.85 1.54
C ILE A 17 1.34 7.17 1.23
N PHE A 18 1.39 6.27 0.24
CA PHE A 18 2.62 5.59 -0.15
C PHE A 18 3.73 6.57 -0.56
N ILE A 19 3.41 7.58 -1.39
CA ILE A 19 4.38 8.61 -1.79
C ILE A 19 4.90 9.38 -0.58
N ILE A 20 4.01 9.81 0.32
CA ILE A 20 4.39 10.51 1.56
C ILE A 20 5.32 9.63 2.40
N THR A 21 5.03 8.34 2.54
CA THR A 21 5.87 7.38 3.27
C THR A 21 7.26 7.27 2.64
N VAL A 22 7.36 7.12 1.32
CA VAL A 22 8.66 7.06 0.62
C VAL A 22 9.46 8.34 0.83
N VAL A 23 8.83 9.52 0.68
CA VAL A 23 9.49 10.81 0.91
C VAL A 23 9.93 10.95 2.36
N SER A 24 9.10 10.52 3.33
CA SER A 24 9.42 10.54 4.75
C SER A 24 10.65 9.67 5.06
N ILE A 25 10.72 8.45 4.52
CA ILE A 25 11.88 7.55 4.67
C ILE A 25 13.13 8.18 4.03
N ALA A 26 13.00 8.73 2.83
CA ALA A 26 14.11 9.35 2.11
C ALA A 26 14.69 10.56 2.87
N LYS A 27 13.82 11.39 3.47
CA LYS A 27 14.20 12.57 4.26
C LYS A 27 14.67 12.25 5.68
N ASN A 28 14.45 11.04 6.18
CA ASN A 28 14.82 10.69 7.54
C ASN A 28 16.35 10.69 7.71
N PRO A 29 16.93 11.54 8.60
CA PRO A 29 18.37 11.56 8.83
C PRO A 29 18.86 10.34 9.63
N ASN A 30 17.96 9.63 10.30
CA ASN A 30 18.32 8.58 11.27
C ASN A 30 18.67 7.21 10.63
N HIS A 31 18.47 7.05 9.32
CA HIS A 31 18.74 5.80 8.61
C HIS A 31 19.86 6.01 7.60
N GLY A 32 20.87 5.14 7.61
CA GLY A 32 21.84 5.04 6.52
C GLY A 32 21.18 4.63 5.20
N VAL A 33 21.90 4.73 4.09
CA VAL A 33 21.38 4.43 2.73
C VAL A 33 20.73 3.04 2.67
N GLY A 34 21.38 2.02 3.23
CA GLY A 34 20.82 0.66 3.28
C GLY A 34 19.51 0.55 4.09
N GLY A 35 19.43 1.27 5.21
CA GLY A 35 18.21 1.32 6.02
C GLY A 35 17.04 1.98 5.28
N LYS A 36 17.31 3.04 4.52
CA LYS A 36 16.29 3.70 3.68
C LYS A 36 15.75 2.78 2.59
N VAL A 37 16.64 2.07 1.89
CA VAL A 37 16.25 1.10 0.86
C VAL A 37 15.40 -0.01 1.46
N LEU A 38 15.81 -0.59 2.59
CA LEU A 38 15.06 -1.64 3.27
C LEU A 38 13.64 -1.18 3.64
N TRP A 39 13.51 0.02 4.21
CA TRP A 39 12.20 0.58 4.59
C TRP A 39 11.30 0.87 3.39
N ILE A 40 11.85 1.34 2.27
CA ILE A 40 11.07 1.54 1.04
C ILE A 40 10.55 0.20 0.51
N VAL A 41 11.39 -0.84 0.50
CA VAL A 41 10.99 -2.19 0.10
C VAL A 41 9.86 -2.71 1.00
N VAL A 42 10.02 -2.58 2.32
CA VAL A 42 8.97 -2.96 3.28
C VAL A 42 7.66 -2.20 3.03
N ALA A 43 7.71 -0.87 2.87
CA ALA A 43 6.54 -0.04 2.61
C ALA A 43 5.83 -0.42 1.29
N PHE A 44 6.59 -0.78 0.26
CA PHE A 44 6.05 -1.24 -1.01
C PHE A 44 5.28 -2.56 -0.87
N PHE A 45 5.88 -3.56 -0.21
CA PHE A 45 5.21 -4.84 0.03
C PHE A 45 3.99 -4.72 0.96
N LEU A 46 4.00 -3.77 1.92
CA LEU A 46 2.82 -3.45 2.71
C LEU A 46 1.65 -2.90 1.88
N SER A 47 1.90 -2.14 0.82
CA SER A 47 0.83 -1.68 -0.07
C SER A 47 0.19 -2.84 -0.85
N VAL A 48 0.98 -3.85 -1.23
CA VAL A 48 0.49 -5.03 -1.97
C VAL A 48 -0.23 -6.04 -1.05
N LEU A 49 0.10 -6.03 0.24
CA LEU A 49 -0.52 -6.91 1.24
C LEU A 49 -2.05 -6.77 1.29
N GLY A 50 -2.61 -5.58 1.06
CA GLY A 50 -4.07 -5.40 0.99
C GLY A 50 -4.73 -6.24 -0.11
N SER A 51 -4.12 -6.29 -1.30
CA SER A 51 -4.59 -7.13 -2.40
C SER A 51 -4.45 -8.62 -2.09
N ILE A 52 -3.34 -9.01 -1.46
CA ILE A 52 -3.11 -10.40 -1.04
C ILE A 52 -4.15 -10.83 0.00
N LEU A 53 -4.41 -9.99 1.01
CA LEU A 53 -5.43 -10.24 2.03
C LEU A 53 -6.82 -10.35 1.42
N TRP A 54 -7.17 -9.50 0.45
CA TRP A 54 -8.43 -9.62 -0.27
C TRP A 54 -8.54 -10.93 -1.06
N LEU A 55 -7.46 -11.38 -1.70
CA LEU A 55 -7.46 -12.66 -2.42
C LEU A 55 -7.58 -13.88 -1.50
N ILE A 56 -7.07 -13.81 -0.27
CA ILE A 56 -7.13 -14.89 0.71
C ILE A 56 -8.48 -14.90 1.44
N PHE A 57 -8.94 -13.74 1.92
CA PHE A 57 -10.11 -13.62 2.81
C PHE A 57 -11.36 -13.05 2.11
N GLY A 58 -11.18 -12.20 1.10
CA GLY A 58 -12.25 -11.45 0.44
C GLY A 58 -12.86 -12.11 -0.79
N ARG A 59 -12.23 -13.16 -1.36
CA ARG A 59 -12.85 -13.98 -2.41
C ARG A 59 -13.93 -14.86 -1.78
N GLY A 60 -15.13 -14.30 -1.60
CA GLY A 60 -16.33 -15.06 -1.27
C GLY A 60 -16.54 -16.22 -2.27
N ARG A 61 -17.13 -17.33 -1.82
CA ARG A 61 -17.49 -18.44 -2.72
C ARG A 61 -18.53 -17.93 -3.72
N VAL A 62 -18.23 -17.99 -5.01
CA VAL A 62 -19.24 -17.87 -6.06
C VAL A 62 -20.06 -19.15 -6.00
N SER A 63 -21.17 -19.13 -5.26
CA SER A 63 -22.16 -20.21 -5.34
C SER A 63 -22.77 -20.13 -6.73
N ARG A 64 -22.48 -21.14 -7.55
CA ARG A 64 -23.20 -21.36 -8.82
C ARG A 64 -24.61 -21.85 -8.55
#